data_AF-A0A6P4DZD3-F1
#
_entry.id   AF-A0A6P4DZD3-F1
#
_cell.length_a   1.000
_cell.length_b   1.000
_cell.length_c   1.000
_cell.angle_alpha   90.00
_cell.angle_beta   90.00
_cell.angle_gamma   90.00
#
_symmetry.space_group_name_H-M   'P 1'
#
loop_
_entity.id
_entity.type
_entity.pdbx_description
1 polymer ?
#
loop_
_entity_poly.entity_id
_entity_poly.type
_entity_poly.pdbx_seq_one_letter_code
_entity_poly.pdbx_strand_id
1 'polypeptide(L)'
;MVLLISVFLISTIVLAAADLKPPIYSYTWSCAEIHKVPGEEAKDITMRYKIKNETANVKCFLKCYLDRSKALDKIRERLENLKHKHNCDSIKNNDKCVESFEKFKCFIKIEEKVRELGNG
;
A
#
# COMPACT_ATOMS: atom_id res chain seq x y z
N MET A 1 6.06 -31.63 34.40
CA MET A 1 6.11 -31.76 32.92
C MET A 1 4.88 -31.21 32.19
N VAL A 2 3.68 -31.20 32.78
CA VAL A 2 2.46 -30.68 32.12
C VAL A 2 2.49 -29.14 31.94
N LEU A 3 3.02 -28.40 32.92
CA LEU A 3 3.08 -26.93 32.87
C LEU A 3 4.04 -26.38 31.79
N LEU A 4 5.14 -27.07 31.50
CA LEU A 4 6.10 -26.63 30.48
C LEU A 4 5.51 -26.74 29.07
N ILE A 5 4.81 -27.84 28.77
CA ILE A 5 4.16 -28.07 27.47
C ILE A 5 3.08 -27.00 27.19
N SER A 6 2.36 -26.57 28.24
CA SER A 6 1.34 -25.52 28.13
C SER A 6 1.92 -24.15 27.74
N VAL A 7 3.08 -23.77 28.29
CA VAL A 7 3.73 -22.47 27.96
C VAL A 7 4.28 -22.47 26.53
N PHE A 8 4.84 -23.59 26.07
CA PHE A 8 5.30 -23.73 24.68
C PHE A 8 4.15 -23.61 23.67
N LEU A 9 2.98 -24.21 23.96
CA LEU A 9 1.80 -24.13 23.08
C LEU A 9 1.21 -22.72 22.99
N ILE A 10 1.18 -21.97 24.10
CA ILE A 10 0.70 -20.57 24.07
C ILE A 10 1.66 -19.69 23.27
N SER A 11 2.96 -19.94 23.38
CA SER A 11 3.99 -19.17 22.67
C SER A 11 3.93 -19.38 21.15
N THR A 12 3.64 -20.59 20.67
CA THR A 12 3.51 -20.88 19.24
C THR A 12 2.21 -20.35 18.64
N ILE A 13 1.10 -20.33 19.40
CA ILE A 13 -0.18 -19.77 18.94
C ILE A 13 -0.08 -18.25 18.74
N VAL A 14 0.59 -17.53 19.66
CA VAL A 14 0.81 -16.08 19.54
C VAL A 14 1.67 -15.76 18.32
N LEU A 15 2.69 -16.58 18.03
CA LEU A 15 3.52 -16.42 16.82
C LEU A 15 2.72 -16.65 15.53
N ALA A 16 1.88 -17.69 15.49
CA ALA A 16 1.06 -18.02 14.32
C ALA A 16 0.01 -16.95 14.00
N ALA A 17 -0.55 -16.28 15.02
CA ALA A 17 -1.50 -15.18 14.82
C ALA A 17 -0.83 -13.89 14.31
N ALA A 18 0.46 -13.67 14.62
CA ALA A 18 1.21 -12.52 14.14
C ALA A 18 1.56 -12.62 12.63
N ASP A 19 1.63 -13.85 12.08
CA ASP A 19 1.95 -14.09 10.68
C ASP A 19 0.75 -13.96 9.72
N LEU A 20 -0.48 -13.86 10.24
CA LEU A 20 -1.66 -13.57 9.43
C LEU A 20 -1.68 -12.09 9.04
N LYS A 21 -0.92 -11.74 7.99
CA LYS A 21 -1.04 -10.42 7.35
C LYS A 21 -2.49 -10.29 6.82
N PRO A 22 -3.25 -9.28 7.27
CA PRO A 22 -4.58 -9.02 6.73
C PRO A 22 -4.55 -8.96 5.20
N PRO A 23 -5.54 -9.55 4.51
CA PRO A 23 -5.59 -9.50 3.05
C PRO A 23 -5.64 -8.05 2.57
N ILE A 24 -5.01 -7.74 1.43
CA ILE A 24 -4.96 -6.37 0.87
C ILE A 24 -6.35 -5.74 0.78
N TYR A 25 -7.36 -6.53 0.44
CA TYR A 25 -8.77 -6.15 0.44
C TYR A 25 -9.25 -5.58 1.77
N SER A 26 -8.80 -6.14 2.90
CA SER A 26 -9.17 -5.64 4.23
C SER A 26 -8.65 -4.23 4.49
N TYR A 27 -7.47 -3.89 3.95
CA TYR A 27 -6.92 -2.54 4.06
C TYR A 27 -7.64 -1.55 3.15
N THR A 28 -7.98 -1.95 1.92
CA THR A 28 -8.76 -1.11 1.00
C THR A 28 -10.08 -0.71 1.63
N TRP A 29 -10.88 -1.68 2.11
CA TRP A 29 -12.19 -1.39 2.70
C TRP A 29 -12.10 -0.59 3.99
N SER A 30 -11.21 -0.98 4.92
CA SER A 30 -11.07 -0.27 6.20
C SER A 30 -10.59 1.18 6.03
N CYS A 31 -9.62 1.45 5.14
CA CYS A 31 -9.17 2.81 4.88
C CYS A 31 -10.24 3.63 4.13
N ALA A 32 -11.02 3.01 3.24
CA ALA A 32 -12.09 3.67 2.52
C ALA A 32 -13.18 4.16 3.48
N GLU A 33 -13.56 3.32 4.44
CA GLU A 33 -14.52 3.67 5.49
C GLU A 33 -14.04 4.84 6.35
N ILE A 34 -12.80 4.79 6.86
CA ILE A 34 -12.20 5.85 7.69
C ILE A 34 -12.22 7.20 6.97
N HIS A 35 -11.89 7.22 5.68
CA HIS A 35 -11.78 8.44 4.90
C HIS A 35 -13.02 8.75 4.05
N LYS A 36 -14.13 8.02 4.25
CA LYS A 36 -15.41 8.21 3.56
C LYS A 36 -15.27 8.20 2.03
N VAL A 37 -14.42 7.32 1.51
CA VAL A 37 -14.27 7.08 0.07
C VAL A 37 -15.21 5.94 -0.35
N PRO A 38 -16.01 6.10 -1.41
CA PRO A 38 -16.86 5.03 -1.91
C PRO A 38 -16.06 3.76 -2.24
N GLY A 39 -16.60 2.60 -1.90
CA GLY A 39 -15.95 1.30 -2.11
C GLY A 39 -15.43 1.06 -3.53
N GLU A 40 -16.25 1.37 -4.53
CA GLU A 40 -15.88 1.23 -5.93
C GLU A 40 -14.73 2.18 -6.33
N GLU A 41 -14.70 3.40 -5.78
CA GLU A 41 -13.59 4.33 -6.00
C GLU A 41 -12.31 3.83 -5.33
N ALA A 42 -12.40 3.34 -4.09
CA ALA A 42 -11.27 2.73 -3.39
C ALA A 42 -10.70 1.52 -4.14
N LYS A 43 -11.57 0.68 -4.70
CA LYS A 43 -11.20 -0.48 -5.51
C LYS A 43 -10.53 -0.05 -6.83
N ASP A 44 -11.10 0.92 -7.54
CA ASP A 44 -10.53 1.47 -8.77
C ASP A 44 -9.11 2.03 -8.54
N ILE A 45 -8.91 2.77 -7.44
CA ILE A 45 -7.61 3.33 -7.08
C ILE A 45 -6.60 2.22 -6.74
N THR A 46 -6.99 1.27 -5.90
CA THR A 46 -6.03 0.27 -5.37
C THR A 46 -5.70 -0.85 -6.34
N MET A 47 -6.63 -1.22 -7.23
CA MET A 47 -6.44 -2.32 -8.18
C MET A 47 -6.08 -1.88 -9.58
N ARG A 48 -6.62 -0.74 -10.02
CA ARG A 48 -6.49 -0.26 -11.40
C ARG A 48 -5.68 1.03 -11.50
N TYR A 49 -5.23 1.56 -10.36
CA TYR A 49 -4.56 2.86 -10.27
C TYR A 49 -5.36 4.02 -10.87
N LYS A 50 -6.70 3.86 -10.93
CA LYS A 50 -7.60 4.83 -11.55
C LYS A 50 -8.13 5.79 -10.49
N ILE A 51 -7.56 6.99 -10.45
CA ILE A 51 -8.02 8.08 -9.59
C ILE A 51 -8.98 8.97 -10.39
N LYS A 52 -10.26 8.98 -10.01
CA LYS A 52 -11.29 9.83 -10.66
C LYS A 52 -11.30 11.24 -10.05
N ASN A 53 -11.21 11.34 -8.73
CA ASN A 53 -11.26 12.60 -8.00
C ASN A 53 -10.06 12.73 -7.04
N GLU A 54 -9.35 13.87 -7.06
CA GLU A 54 -8.21 14.13 -6.17
C GLU A 54 -8.62 14.87 -4.88
N THR A 55 -9.71 14.46 -4.24
CA THR A 55 -10.18 15.09 -2.98
C THR A 55 -9.22 14.82 -1.82
N ALA A 56 -9.29 15.63 -0.76
CA ALA A 56 -8.49 15.42 0.45
C ALA A 56 -8.72 14.02 1.06
N ASN A 57 -9.98 13.56 1.05
CA ASN A 57 -10.36 12.23 1.49
C ASN A 57 -9.69 11.13 0.68
N VAL A 58 -9.65 11.25 -0.66
CA VAL A 58 -8.97 10.29 -1.54
C VAL A 58 -7.47 10.26 -1.27
N LYS A 59 -6.84 11.42 -1.09
CA LYS A 59 -5.41 11.51 -0.76
C LYS A 59 -5.09 10.81 0.57
N CYS A 60 -5.91 11.05 1.59
CA CYS A 60 -5.71 10.41 2.90
C CYS A 60 -6.08 8.93 2.91
N PHE A 61 -7.12 8.52 2.18
CA PHE A 61 -7.43 7.11 1.91
C PHE A 61 -6.21 6.39 1.34
N LEU A 62 -5.61 6.98 0.29
CA LEU A 62 -4.47 6.39 -0.37
C LEU A 62 -3.28 6.28 0.58
N LYS A 63 -2.99 7.33 1.36
CA LYS A 63 -1.97 7.25 2.42
C LYS A 63 -2.22 6.08 3.38
N CYS A 64 -3.42 5.98 3.94
CA CYS A 64 -3.79 4.89 4.85
C CYS A 64 -3.55 3.52 4.21
N TYR A 65 -4.00 3.33 2.97
CA TYR A 65 -3.84 2.08 2.24
C TYR A 65 -2.36 1.76 2.02
N LEU A 66 -1.56 2.73 1.55
CA LEU A 66 -0.14 2.54 1.25
C LEU A 66 0.67 2.22 2.52
N ASP A 67 0.36 2.86 3.64
CA ASP A 67 1.04 2.62 4.93
C ASP A 67 0.77 1.22 5.48
N ARG A 68 -0.47 0.74 5.37
CA ARG A 68 -0.89 -0.59 5.87
C ARG A 68 -0.50 -1.73 4.95
N SER A 69 -0.67 -1.55 3.64
CA SER A 69 -0.37 -2.58 2.64
C SER A 69 1.11 -2.67 2.27
N LYS A 70 1.89 -1.62 2.59
CA LYS A 70 3.28 -1.42 2.13
C LYS A 70 3.41 -1.47 0.61
N ALA A 71 2.37 -1.06 -0.12
CA ALA A 71 2.36 -1.13 -1.58
C ALA A 71 3.44 -0.25 -2.24
N LEU A 72 3.75 0.93 -1.67
CA LEU A 72 4.83 1.78 -2.19
C LEU A 72 6.20 1.11 -2.07
N ASP A 73 6.47 0.41 -0.97
CA ASP A 73 7.75 -0.28 -0.78
C ASP A 73 7.93 -1.38 -1.83
N LYS A 74 6.87 -2.12 -2.15
CA LYS A 74 6.88 -3.13 -3.23
C LYS A 74 7.09 -2.52 -4.60
N ILE A 75 6.47 -1.37 -4.90
CA ILE A 75 6.67 -0.67 -6.18
C ILE A 75 8.12 -0.18 -6.28
N ARG A 76 8.64 0.43 -5.20
CA ARG A 76 10.03 0.88 -5.12
C ARG A 76 11.00 -0.28 -5.40
N GLU A 77 10.86 -1.38 -4.68
CA GLU A 77 11.69 -2.58 -4.85
C GLU A 77 11.66 -3.10 -6.30
N ARG A 78 10.48 -3.14 -6.94
CA ARG A 78 10.36 -3.53 -8.35
C ARG A 78 11.14 -2.60 -9.28
N LEU A 79 11.02 -1.29 -9.11
CA LEU A 79 11.70 -0.31 -9.98
C LEU A 79 13.21 -0.32 -9.77
N GLU A 80 13.67 -0.48 -8.54
CA GLU A 80 15.09 -0.66 -8.19
C GLU A 80 15.66 -1.92 -8.85
N ASN A 81 14.93 -3.04 -8.80
CA ASN A 81 15.32 -4.30 -9.46
C ASN A 81 15.43 -4.16 -10.98
N LEU A 82 14.59 -3.31 -11.59
CA LEU A 82 14.66 -2.97 -13.02
C LEU A 82 15.75 -1.94 -13.35
N LYS A 83 16.56 -1.54 -12.37
CA LYS A 83 17.60 -0.50 -12.47
C LYS A 83 17.06 0.84 -13.01
N HIS A 84 15.78 1.10 -12.82
CA HIS A 84 15.16 2.35 -13.26
C HIS A 84 15.39 3.44 -12.22
N LYS A 85 16.21 4.42 -12.57
CA LYS A 85 16.44 5.59 -11.71
C LYS A 85 15.14 6.37 -11.56
N HIS A 86 14.77 6.65 -10.32
CA HIS A 86 13.63 7.51 -9.99
C HIS A 86 13.96 8.44 -8.83
N ASN A 87 13.29 9.58 -8.76
CA ASN A 87 13.42 10.55 -7.68
C ASN A 87 12.12 10.70 -6.87
N CYS A 88 11.17 9.77 -6.99
CA CYS A 88 9.88 9.88 -6.30
C CYS A 88 10.01 10.04 -4.79
N ASP A 89 11.04 9.47 -4.15
CA ASP A 89 11.27 9.60 -2.71
C ASP A 89 11.71 11.01 -2.27
N SER A 90 12.20 11.86 -3.18
CA SER A 90 12.56 13.25 -2.88
C SER A 90 11.35 14.17 -2.74
N ILE A 91 10.15 13.70 -3.11
CA ILE A 91 8.91 14.47 -2.93
C ILE A 91 8.65 14.62 -1.42
N LYS A 92 8.46 15.86 -0.98
CA LYS A 92 8.17 16.23 0.41
C LYS A 92 7.01 17.21 0.43
N ASN A 93 6.07 17.00 1.35
CA ASN A 93 4.97 17.92 1.58
C ASN A 93 4.65 17.98 3.08
N ASN A 94 4.20 19.13 3.56
CA ASN A 94 3.78 19.31 4.95
C ASN A 94 2.53 18.47 5.26
N ASP A 95 1.63 18.34 4.28
CA ASP A 95 0.51 17.41 4.36
C ASP A 95 0.97 16.01 3.91
N LYS A 96 0.95 15.06 4.84
CA LYS A 96 1.38 13.68 4.56
C LYS A 96 0.43 12.94 3.63
N CYS A 97 -0.85 13.28 3.58
CA CYS A 97 -1.77 12.72 2.60
C CYS A 97 -1.39 13.19 1.19
N VAL A 98 -1.06 14.47 1.04
CA VAL A 98 -0.59 15.03 -0.24
C VAL A 98 0.76 14.43 -0.62
N GLU A 99 1.71 14.34 0.31
CA GLU A 99 3.03 13.74 0.06
C GLU A 99 2.91 12.31 -0.48
N SER A 100 2.14 11.45 0.21
CA SER A 100 1.94 10.06 -0.21
C SER A 100 1.24 9.97 -1.57
N PHE A 101 0.29 10.87 -1.84
CA PHE A 101 -0.42 10.90 -3.11
C PHE A 101 0.48 11.30 -4.28
N GLU A 102 1.32 12.33 -4.11
CA GLU A 102 2.27 12.76 -5.14
C GLU A 102 3.34 11.70 -5.42
N LYS A 103 3.85 11.04 -4.36
CA LYS A 103 4.75 9.89 -4.48
C LYS A 103 4.13 8.77 -5.28
N PHE A 104 2.90 8.40 -4.95
CA PHE A 104 2.17 7.36 -5.67
C PHE A 104 2.02 7.69 -7.15
N LYS A 105 1.60 8.91 -7.50
CA LYS A 105 1.50 9.34 -8.90
C LYS A 105 2.85 9.25 -9.63
N CYS A 106 3.93 9.63 -8.97
CA CYS A 106 5.28 9.51 -9.54
C CYS A 106 5.64 8.05 -9.83
N PHE A 107 5.44 7.15 -8.86
CA PHE A 107 5.74 5.73 -9.00
C PHE A 107 4.92 5.04 -10.09
N ILE A 108 3.59 5.26 -10.11
CA ILE A 108 2.71 4.64 -11.11
C ILE A 108 3.06 5.10 -12.53
N LYS A 109 3.36 6.39 -12.73
CA LYS A 109 3.79 6.91 -14.04
C LYS A 109 5.05 6.21 -14.57
N ILE A 110 5.95 5.79 -13.67
CA ILE A 110 7.15 5.04 -14.05
C ILE A 110 6.79 3.58 -14.36
N GLU A 111 5.97 2.94 -13.53
CA GLU A 111 5.50 1.57 -13.80
C GLU A 111 4.75 1.45 -15.13
N GLU A 112 3.91 2.44 -15.47
CA GLU A 112 3.20 2.50 -16.76
C GLU A 112 4.19 2.58 -17.93
N LYS A 113 5.16 3.48 -17.87
CA LYS A 113 6.21 3.59 -18.89
C LYS A 113 7.04 2.31 -19.05
N VAL A 114 7.38 1.66 -17.93
CA VAL A 114 8.10 0.38 -17.96
C VAL A 114 7.27 -0.70 -18.66
N ARG A 115 5.96 -0.78 -18.36
CA ARG A 115 5.06 -1.74 -19.00
C ARG A 115 4.90 -1.51 -20.49
N GLU A 116 4.84 -0.25 -20.92
CA GLU A 116 4.79 0.11 -22.34
C GLU A 116 6.07 -0.32 -23.07
N LEU A 117 7.24 -0.15 -22.46
CA LEU A 117 8.53 -0.54 -23.04
C LEU A 117 8.77 -2.06 -23.06
N GLY A 118 8.22 -2.81 -22.11
CA GLY A 118 8.38 -4.27 -22.02
C GLY A 118 7.43 -5.07 -22.92
N ASN A 119 6.42 -4.42 -23.51
CA ASN A 119 5.49 -5.01 -24.47
C ASN A 119 5.85 -4.69 -25.94
N GLY A 120 7.06 -4.18 -26.19
CA GLY A 120 7.61 -3.87 -27.51
C GLY A 120 8.63 -4.91 -27.98
#